data_AF-A0A957X1K9-F1
#
_entry.id   AF-A0A957X1K9-F1
#
_cell.length_a   1.000
_cell.length_b   1.000
_cell.length_c   1.000
_cell.angle_alpha   90.00
_cell.angle_beta   90.00
_cell.angle_gamma   90.00
#
_symmetry.space_group_name_H-M   'P 1'
#
loop_
_entity.id
_entity.type
_entity.pdbx_description
1 polymer ?
#
loop_
_entity_poly.entity_id
_entity_poly.type
_entity_poly.pdbx_seq_one_letter_code
_entity_poly.pdbx_strand_id
1 'polypeptide(L)'
;MRQILSVTRKELDSYFGSPMALIFLGAFLAVTLFVFFWVETFFARGIADIRPLFEWMPLLLIFLVAALTMRQWSEEQRAGTLEMLLTLPVKPWQLVAGKFLAVMALVGVALVLTLPLTISVAMLGPLDWGP
;
A
#
# COMPACT_ATOMS: atom_id res chain seq x y z
N MET A 1 -23.50 -5.67 6.09
CA MET A 1 -22.62 -4.52 5.79
C MET A 1 -21.98 -3.92 7.05
N ARG A 2 -22.72 -3.59 8.13
CA ARG A 2 -22.13 -3.07 9.39
C ARG A 2 -20.99 -3.91 9.97
N GLN A 3 -21.13 -5.25 9.95
CA GLN A 3 -20.10 -6.17 10.45
C GLN A 3 -18.79 -6.07 9.65
N ILE A 4 -18.86 -6.01 8.32
CA ILE A 4 -17.69 -5.88 7.43
C ILE A 4 -16.96 -4.58 7.71
N LEU A 5 -17.68 -3.45 7.77
CA LEU A 5 -17.09 -2.14 8.09
C LEU A 5 -16.47 -2.09 9.49
N SER A 6 -17.07 -2.77 10.47
CA SER A 6 -16.51 -2.88 11.81
C SER A 6 -15.19 -3.65 11.83
N VAL A 7 -15.10 -4.74 11.05
CA VAL A 7 -13.85 -5.50 10.88
C VAL A 7 -12.81 -4.63 10.18
N THR A 8 -13.16 -3.98 9.07
CA THR A 8 -12.25 -3.11 8.33
C THR A 8 -11.70 -1.97 9.20
N ARG A 9 -12.54 -1.33 10.01
CA ARG A 9 -12.09 -0.26 10.91
C ARG A 9 -11.14 -0.78 11.99
N LYS A 10 -11.47 -1.91 12.63
CA LYS A 10 -10.60 -2.56 13.61
C LYS A 10 -9.24 -2.90 13.00
N GLU A 11 -9.23 -3.46 11.80
CA GLU A 11 -8.01 -3.79 11.07
C GLU A 11 -7.20 -2.53 10.76
N LEU A 12 -7.82 -1.48 10.23
CA LEU A 12 -7.14 -0.21 9.94
C LEU A 12 -6.54 0.43 11.20
N ASP A 13 -7.28 0.47 12.30
CA ASP A 13 -6.76 0.97 13.59
C ASP A 13 -5.58 0.11 14.07
N SER A 14 -5.62 -1.21 13.85
CA SER A 14 -4.49 -2.10 14.15
C SER A 14 -3.28 -1.88 13.22
N TYR A 15 -3.49 -1.50 11.96
CA TYR A 15 -2.40 -1.15 11.05
C TYR A 15 -1.74 0.16 11.47
N PHE A 16 -2.51 1.23 11.64
CA PHE A 16 -1.96 2.55 11.98
C PHE A 16 -1.46 2.63 13.43
N GLY A 17 -2.00 1.81 14.34
CA GLY A 17 -1.47 1.65 15.70
C GLY A 17 -0.19 0.82 15.79
N SER A 18 0.17 0.09 14.72
CA SER A 18 1.39 -0.72 14.67
C SER A 18 2.47 -0.04 13.80
N PRO A 19 3.71 0.10 14.30
CA PRO A 19 4.81 0.69 13.54
C PRO A 19 5.13 -0.08 12.25
N MET A 20 4.72 -1.35 12.16
CA MET A 20 4.96 -2.18 10.98
C MET A 20 4.29 -1.64 9.71
N ALA A 21 3.08 -1.08 9.79
CA ALA A 21 2.40 -0.58 8.59
C ALA A 21 3.14 0.63 8.01
N LEU A 22 3.64 1.50 8.88
CA LEU A 22 4.48 2.64 8.53
C LEU A 22 5.80 2.19 7.90
N ILE A 23 6.41 1.11 8.41
CA ILE A 23 7.63 0.54 7.84
C ILE A 23 7.39 0.04 6.41
N PHE A 24 6.30 -0.70 6.14
CA PHE A 24 5.99 -1.17 4.79
C PHE A 24 5.70 -0.03 3.83
N LEU A 25 4.90 0.96 4.25
CA LEU A 25 4.60 2.15 3.44
C LEU A 25 5.87 2.97 3.16
N GLY A 26 6.68 3.21 4.20
CA GLY A 26 7.94 3.94 4.11
C GLY A 26 8.95 3.23 3.21
N ALA A 27 9.08 1.91 3.33
CA ALA A 27 9.94 1.11 2.46
C ALA A 27 9.45 1.16 1.00
N PHE A 28 8.15 1.03 0.76
CA PHE A 28 7.58 1.17 -0.58
C PHE A 28 7.87 2.54 -1.19
N LEU A 29 7.68 3.63 -0.44
CA LEU A 29 8.00 4.98 -0.91
C LEU A 29 9.49 5.15 -1.16
N ALA A 30 10.35 4.67 -0.26
CA ALA A 30 11.80 4.75 -0.41
C ALA A 30 12.29 4.00 -1.66
N VAL A 31 11.77 2.78 -1.90
CA VAL A 31 12.08 2.01 -3.11
C VAL A 31 11.55 2.72 -4.35
N THR A 32 10.34 3.27 -4.31
CA THR A 32 9.76 4.03 -5.43
C THR A 32 10.63 5.23 -5.80
N LEU A 33 11.05 6.02 -4.79
CA LEU A 33 11.94 7.17 -4.99
C LEU A 33 13.31 6.73 -5.51
N PHE A 34 13.86 5.64 -4.96
CA PHE A 34 15.14 5.10 -5.39
C PHE A 34 15.12 4.64 -6.86
N VAL A 35 14.08 3.90 -7.27
CA VAL A 35 13.91 3.47 -8.66
C VAL A 35 13.77 4.69 -9.57
N PHE A 36 12.93 5.66 -9.19
CA PHE A 36 12.68 6.85 -10.00
C PHE A 36 13.92 7.74 -10.18
N PHE A 37 14.67 8.00 -9.10
CA PHE A 37 15.82 8.92 -9.18
C PHE A 37 17.12 8.23 -9.63
N TRP A 38 17.36 6.99 -9.22
CA TRP A 38 18.64 6.30 -9.43
C TRP A 38 18.60 5.34 -10.61
N VAL A 39 17.64 4.41 -10.67
CA VAL A 39 17.57 3.39 -11.74
C VAL A 39 17.26 4.06 -13.07
N GLU A 40 16.27 4.95 -13.06
CA GLU A 40 15.81 5.67 -14.24
C GLU A 40 16.65 6.93 -14.54
N THR A 41 17.62 7.27 -13.67
CA THR A 41 18.52 8.42 -13.81
C THR A 41 17.78 9.72 -14.19
N PHE A 42 16.66 10.01 -13.53
CA PHE A 42 15.74 11.09 -13.90
C PHE A 42 16.45 12.43 -14.18
N PHE A 43 17.40 12.83 -13.32
CA PHE A 43 18.15 14.08 -13.50
C PHE A 43 19.09 14.09 -14.71
N ALA A 44 19.60 12.92 -15.15
CA ALA A 44 20.48 12.83 -16.31
C ALA A 44 19.71 12.94 -17.64
N ARG A 45 18.42 12.60 -17.65
CA ARG A 45 17.57 12.70 -18.84
C ARG A 45 17.16 14.13 -19.18
N GLY A 46 17.12 15.03 -18.19
CA GLY A 46 16.75 16.43 -18.39
C GLY A 46 15.32 16.65 -18.89
N ILE A 47 14.44 15.65 -18.78
CA ILE A 47 13.05 15.67 -19.24
C ILE A 47 12.14 15.33 -18.05
N ALA A 48 11.09 16.12 -17.85
CA ALA A 48 10.08 15.91 -16.80
C ALA A 48 9.01 14.91 -17.28
N ASP A 49 9.28 13.61 -17.13
CA ASP A 49 8.42 12.51 -17.56
C ASP A 49 8.07 11.56 -16.41
N ILE A 50 6.81 11.14 -16.33
CA ILE A 50 6.28 10.20 -15.32
C ILE A 50 6.15 8.78 -15.88
N ARG A 51 6.28 8.54 -17.20
CA ARG A 51 6.17 7.20 -17.82
C ARG A 51 6.93 6.10 -17.07
N PRO A 52 8.19 6.31 -16.64
CA PRO A 52 8.93 5.27 -15.91
C PRO A 52 8.30 4.91 -14.55
N LEU A 53 7.68 5.88 -13.88
CA LEU A 53 6.95 5.60 -12.64
C LEU A 53 5.79 4.64 -12.90
N PHE A 54 5.02 4.85 -13.99
CA PHE A 54 3.93 3.95 -14.36
C PHE A 54 4.38 2.56 -14.80
N GLU A 55 5.57 2.43 -15.40
CA GLU A 55 6.14 1.12 -15.77
C GLU A 55 6.56 0.31 -14.53
N TRP A 56 7.16 0.96 -13.54
CA TRP A 56 7.63 0.30 -12.32
C TRP A 56 6.53 0.09 -11.28
N MET A 57 5.48 0.92 -11.28
CA MET A 57 4.43 0.89 -10.27
C MET A 57 3.69 -0.45 -10.17
N PRO A 58 3.31 -1.17 -11.25
CA PRO A 58 2.71 -2.50 -11.16
C PRO A 58 3.59 -3.49 -10.40
N LEU A 59 4.90 -3.49 -10.68
CA LEU A 59 5.84 -4.40 -10.03
C LEU A 59 5.97 -4.07 -8.53
N LEU A 60 6.12 -2.79 -8.19
CA LEU A 60 6.21 -2.33 -6.80
C LEU A 60 4.92 -2.62 -6.02
N LEU A 61 3.76 -2.46 -6.66
CA LEU A 61 2.45 -2.76 -6.06
C LEU A 61 2.26 -4.25 -5.81
N ILE A 62 2.73 -5.14 -6.68
CA ILE A 62 2.67 -6.59 -6.44
C ILE A 62 3.40 -6.93 -5.15
N PHE A 63 4.62 -6.40 -4.95
CA PHE A 63 5.38 -6.61 -3.73
C PHE A 63 4.70 -6.01 -2.49
N LEU A 64 4.19 -4.78 -2.60
CA LEU A 64 3.48 -4.14 -1.50
C LEU A 64 2.23 -4.93 -1.09
N VAL A 65 1.39 -5.31 -2.05
CA VAL A 65 0.16 -6.06 -1.81
C VAL A 65 0.48 -7.44 -1.23
N ALA A 66 1.47 -8.15 -1.77
CA ALA A 66 1.90 -9.43 -1.23
C ALA A 66 2.39 -9.30 0.23
N ALA A 67 3.21 -8.30 0.53
CA ALA A 67 3.70 -8.05 1.88
C ALA A 67 2.58 -7.71 2.87
N LEU A 68 1.66 -6.82 2.49
CA LEU A 68 0.53 -6.42 3.32
C LEU A 68 -0.45 -7.58 3.56
N THR A 69 -0.76 -8.36 2.52
CA THR A 69 -1.70 -9.50 2.63
C THR A 69 -1.12 -10.62 3.50
N MET A 70 0.14 -11.02 3.30
CA MET A 70 0.76 -12.06 4.12
C MET A 70 0.80 -11.67 5.60
N ARG A 71 1.08 -10.39 5.89
CA ARG A 71 1.11 -9.89 7.27
C ARG A 71 -0.25 -10.04 7.96
N GLN A 72 -1.36 -9.70 7.30
CA GLN A 72 -2.70 -9.74 7.90
C GLN A 72 -3.03 -11.09 8.54
N TRP A 73 -2.59 -12.17 7.89
CA TRP A 73 -2.85 -13.54 8.34
C TRP A 73 -1.76 -14.04 9.29
N SER A 74 -0.49 -13.71 9.00
CA SER A 74 0.64 -14.13 9.81
C SER A 74 0.60 -13.54 11.23
N GLU A 75 0.20 -12.28 11.39
CA GLU A 75 0.09 -11.66 12.71
C GLU A 75 -1.00 -12.31 13.57
N GLU A 76 -2.14 -12.70 12.98
CA GLU A 76 -3.20 -13.39 13.71
C GLU A 76 -2.84 -14.83 14.07
N GLN A 77 -2.14 -15.53 13.16
CA GLN A 77 -1.62 -16.87 13.42
C GLN A 77 -0.58 -16.83 14.56
N ARG A 78 0.31 -15.84 14.55
CA ARG A 78 1.36 -15.67 15.56
C ARG A 78 0.80 -15.25 16.93
N ALA A 79 -0.24 -14.44 16.95
CA ALA A 79 -0.88 -13.97 18.19
C ALA A 79 -1.87 -14.98 18.79
N GLY A 80 -2.16 -16.09 18.10
CA GLY A 80 -3.15 -17.08 18.53
C GLY A 80 -4.60 -16.56 18.49
N THR A 81 -4.83 -15.36 17.96
CA THR A 81 -6.14 -14.72 17.90
C THR A 81 -7.03 -15.30 16.82
N LEU A 82 -6.48 -16.10 15.91
CA LEU A 82 -7.22 -16.82 14.87
C LEU A 82 -8.31 -17.73 15.46
N GLU A 83 -8.03 -18.43 16.56
CA GLU A 83 -9.00 -19.29 17.25
C GLU A 83 -10.14 -18.47 17.87
N MET A 84 -9.81 -17.31 18.44
CA MET A 84 -10.81 -16.39 19.00
C MET A 84 -11.65 -15.72 17.92
N LEU A 85 -11.07 -15.46 16.74
CA LEU A 85 -11.79 -14.91 15.59
C LEU A 85 -12.79 -15.90 15.00
N LEU A 86 -12.44 -17.18 14.97
CA LEU A 86 -13.30 -18.25 14.46
C LEU A 86 -14.44 -18.62 15.41
N THR A 87 -14.31 -18.32 16.71
CA THR A 87 -15.38 -18.53 17.71
C THR A 87 -16.37 -17.36 17.79
N LEU A 88 -16.06 -16.20 17.20
CA LEU A 88 -16.99 -15.08 17.10
C LEU A 88 -18.15 -15.41 16.13
N PRO A 89 -19.38 -14.88 16.37
CA PRO A 89 -20.55 -15.11 15.53
C PRO A 89 -20.50 -14.30 14.22
N VAL A 90 -19.37 -14.35 13.51
CA VAL A 90 -19.12 -13.64 12.25
C VAL A 90 -18.89 -14.67 11.15
N LYS A 91 -19.56 -14.51 10.01
CA LYS A 91 -19.38 -15.43 8.88
C LYS A 91 -17.96 -15.30 8.31
N PRO A 92 -17.26 -16.40 7.96
CA PRO A 92 -15.90 -16.36 7.42
C PRO A 92 -15.75 -15.44 6.21
N TRP A 93 -16.73 -15.42 5.30
CA TRP A 93 -16.72 -14.53 4.13
C TRP A 93 -16.72 -13.03 4.50
N GLN A 94 -17.37 -12.65 5.60
CA GLN A 94 -17.40 -11.25 6.06
C GLN A 94 -16.05 -10.82 6.64
N LEU A 95 -15.33 -11.75 7.29
CA LEU A 95 -13.96 -11.52 7.75
C LEU A 95 -13.01 -11.30 6.57
N VAL A 96 -13.07 -12.19 5.56
CA VAL A 96 -12.24 -12.07 4.34
C VAL A 96 -12.52 -10.74 3.63
N ALA A 97 -13.79 -10.39 3.44
CA ALA A 97 -14.16 -9.11 2.81
C ALA A 97 -13.69 -7.90 3.62
N GLY A 98 -13.79 -7.94 4.96
CA GLY A 98 -13.35 -6.85 5.83
C GLY A 98 -11.84 -6.63 5.78
N LYS A 99 -11.08 -7.72 5.83
CA LYS A 99 -9.61 -7.74 5.70
C LYS A 99 -9.15 -7.25 4.33
N PHE A 100 -9.78 -7.74 3.25
CA PHE A 100 -9.52 -7.27 1.90
C PHE A 100 -9.71 -5.75 1.76
N LEU A 101 -10.82 -5.20 2.26
CA LEU A 101 -11.07 -3.76 2.23
C LEU A 101 -10.04 -2.96 3.04
N ALA A 102 -9.53 -3.51 4.15
CA ALA A 102 -8.46 -2.87 4.93
C ALA A 102 -7.14 -2.80 4.15
N VAL A 103 -6.75 -3.87 3.45
CA VAL A 103 -5.57 -3.86 2.57
C VAL A 103 -5.77 -2.88 1.42
N MET A 104 -6.95 -2.89 0.79
CA MET A 104 -7.26 -1.97 -0.30
C MET A 104 -7.17 -0.51 0.12
N ALA A 105 -7.66 -0.16 1.31
CA ALA A 105 -7.51 1.17 1.86
C ALA A 105 -6.03 1.55 2.06
N LEU A 106 -5.20 0.63 2.60
CA LEU A 106 -3.75 0.86 2.76
C LEU A 106 -3.02 1.05 1.43
N VAL A 107 -3.35 0.25 0.42
CA VAL A 107 -2.81 0.40 -0.94
C VAL A 107 -3.24 1.76 -1.52
N GLY A 108 -4.49 2.16 -1.31
CA GLY A 108 -4.97 3.49 -1.66
C GLY A 108 -4.17 4.61 -0.99
N VAL A 109 -3.87 4.48 0.31
CA VAL A 109 -3.00 5.44 1.02
C VAL A 109 -1.58 5.44 0.43
N ALA A 110 -1.01 4.27 0.11
CA ALA A 110 0.30 4.19 -0.52
C ALA A 110 0.34 4.93 -1.88
N LEU A 111 -0.70 4.78 -2.70
CA LEU A 111 -0.85 5.51 -3.96
C LEU A 111 -1.05 7.02 -3.76
N VAL A 112 -1.80 7.43 -2.75
CA VAL A 112 -1.93 8.87 -2.41
C VAL A 112 -0.57 9.43 -2.00
N LEU A 113 0.24 8.67 -1.27
CA LEU A 113 1.58 9.08 -0.85
C LEU A 113 2.60 9.10 -2.00
N THR A 114 2.31 8.52 -3.17
CA THR A 114 3.18 8.69 -4.36
C THR A 114 2.85 9.95 -5.16
N LEU A 115 1.69 10.58 -4.96
CA LEU A 115 1.31 11.84 -5.63
C LEU A 115 2.27 13.03 -5.39
N PRO A 116 2.86 13.24 -4.20
CA PRO A 116 3.85 14.30 -4.01
C PRO A 116 5.04 14.20 -4.98
N LEU A 117 5.42 12.99 -5.42
CA LEU A 117 6.46 12.79 -6.41
C LEU A 117 6.04 13.33 -7.77
N THR A 118 4.83 12.98 -8.24
CA THR A 118 4.32 13.47 -9.53
C THR A 118 4.13 14.98 -9.53
N ILE A 119 3.65 15.55 -8.41
CA ILE A 119 3.55 17.00 -8.23
C ILE A 119 4.93 17.66 -8.29
N SER A 120 5.93 17.08 -7.62
CA SER A 120 7.31 17.62 -7.65
C SER A 120 7.86 17.67 -9.08
N VAL A 121 7.65 16.59 -9.86
CA VAL A 121 8.07 16.52 -11.28
C VAL A 121 7.30 17.54 -12.13
N ALA A 122 6.01 17.76 -11.86
CA ALA A 122 5.20 18.77 -12.54
C ALA A 122 5.68 20.20 -12.32
N MET A 123 6.31 20.49 -11.17
CA MET A 123 6.89 21.81 -10.89
C MET A 123 8.26 22.02 -11.55
N LEU A 124 8.96 20.92 -11.88
CA LEU A 124 10.31 20.95 -12.47
C LEU A 124 10.31 21.21 -13.98
N GLY A 125 9.20 20.99 -14.68
CA GLY A 125 9.10 21.22 -16.13
C GLY A 125 7.71 20.94 -16.69
N PRO A 126 7.48 21.17 -18.00
CA PRO A 126 6.24 20.83 -18.66
C PRO A 126 6.06 19.30 -18.62
N LEU A 127 5.16 18.86 -17.74
CA LEU A 127 4.94 17.46 -17.43
C LEU A 127 4.32 16.73 -18.62
N ASP A 128 5.01 15.72 -19.13
CA ASP A 128 4.38 14.71 -19.96
C ASP A 128 3.66 13.73 -19.02
N TRP A 129 2.32 13.80 -19.01
CA TRP A 129 1.48 12.96 -18.16
C TRP A 129 1.52 11.48 -18.57
N GLY A 130 2.16 11.16 -19.71
CA GLY A 130 2.10 9.84 -20.34
C GLY A 130 0.78 9.63 -21.09
N PRO A 131 0.63 8.48 -21.77
CA PRO A 131 -0.61 8.12 -22.49
C PRO A 131 -1.79 7.81 -21.57
#